data_AF-A0A9E1P8P4-F1
#
_entry.id   AF-A0A9E1P8P4-F1
#
_cell.length_a   1.000
_cell.length_b   1.000
_cell.length_c   1.000
_cell.angle_alpha   90.00
_cell.angle_beta   90.00
_cell.angle_gamma   90.00
#
_symmetry.space_group_name_H-M   'P 1'
#
loop_
_entity.id
_entity.type
_entity.pdbx_description
1 polymer ?
#
loop_
_entity_poly.entity_id
_entity_poly.type
_entity_poly.pdbx_seq_one_letter_code
_entity_poly.pdbx_strand_id
1 'polypeptide(L)'
;MSFRNPILSLAAVLVFVSLLVPQQSAAQNSTNAYMIDEGWAKLPNGRMMGAVGKAKVDPDGRHIWAVIRCDAGQDRFGSECLDSDLDPVLKFDPDGNVVESFGSGLFIWPHGIDVDSDGNVWVTDAVSDNNIPAGDDRGHHVIKFSSTGEVLMTLGPPGEQGDGPNNFTSPSDVAIAS
;
A
#
# COMPACT_ATOMS: atom_id res chain seq x y z
N MET A 1 -4.24 80.79 -7.28
CA MET A 1 -5.21 79.83 -7.83
C MET A 1 -4.53 78.48 -7.98
N SER A 2 -4.89 77.53 -7.12
CA SER A 2 -4.29 76.18 -7.07
C SER A 2 -5.04 75.27 -8.05
N PHE A 3 -4.37 74.83 -9.12
CA PHE A 3 -4.90 73.83 -10.04
C PHE A 3 -4.59 72.44 -9.46
N ARG A 4 -5.58 71.82 -8.83
CA ARG A 4 -5.54 70.38 -8.51
C ARG A 4 -5.60 69.60 -9.81
N ASN A 5 -4.57 68.81 -10.09
CA ASN A 5 -4.42 68.02 -11.31
C ASN A 5 -5.30 66.75 -11.21
N PRO A 6 -6.45 66.66 -11.89
CA PRO A 6 -7.43 65.59 -11.66
C PRO A 6 -6.94 64.21 -12.14
N ILE A 7 -5.90 64.19 -12.98
CA ILE A 7 -5.35 62.99 -13.60
C ILE A 7 -4.60 62.11 -12.57
N LEU A 8 -3.94 62.73 -11.58
CA LEU A 8 -3.24 61.98 -10.51
C LEU A 8 -4.21 61.25 -9.56
N SER A 9 -5.43 61.77 -9.37
CA SER A 9 -6.43 61.13 -8.52
C SER A 9 -7.10 59.92 -9.18
N LEU A 10 -7.22 59.89 -10.51
CA LEU A 10 -7.88 58.78 -11.21
C LEU A 10 -7.01 57.51 -11.27
N ALA A 11 -5.70 57.68 -11.49
CA ALA A 11 -4.74 56.57 -11.53
C ALA A 11 -4.62 55.86 -10.16
N ALA A 12 -4.64 56.62 -9.06
CA ALA A 12 -4.58 56.06 -7.70
C ALA A 12 -5.83 55.24 -7.35
N VAL A 13 -7.01 55.65 -7.82
CA VAL A 13 -8.28 54.92 -7.60
C VAL A 13 -8.30 53.60 -8.37
N LEU A 14 -7.81 53.58 -9.62
CA LEU A 14 -7.76 52.36 -10.44
C LEU A 14 -6.83 51.29 -9.87
N VAL A 15 -5.69 51.68 -9.29
CA VAL A 15 -4.75 50.75 -8.64
C VAL A 15 -5.30 50.22 -7.30
N PHE A 16 -6.07 51.02 -6.57
CA PHE A 16 -6.71 50.55 -5.33
C PHE A 16 -7.85 49.56 -5.61
N VAL A 17 -8.59 49.74 -6.70
CA VAL A 17 -9.69 48.83 -7.08
C VAL A 17 -9.17 47.46 -7.52
N SER A 18 -8.01 47.37 -8.18
CA SER A 18 -7.44 46.09 -8.59
C SER A 18 -6.91 45.24 -7.42
N LEU A 19 -6.55 45.85 -6.29
CA LEU A 19 -6.11 45.15 -5.07
C LEU A 19 -7.28 44.66 -4.20
N LEU A 20 -8.51 45.12 -4.46
CA LEU A 20 -9.73 44.69 -3.77
C LEU A 20 -10.49 43.59 -4.52
N VAL A 21 -9.98 43.14 -5.67
CA VAL A 21 -10.51 41.97 -6.36
C VAL A 21 -10.05 40.74 -5.58
N PRO A 22 -10.94 39.99 -4.93
CA PRO A 22 -10.55 38.72 -4.33
C PRO A 22 -9.99 37.83 -5.43
N GLN A 23 -8.73 37.42 -5.29
CA GLN A 23 -8.21 36.33 -6.09
C GLN A 23 -9.03 35.10 -5.72
N GLN A 24 -9.92 34.68 -6.61
CA GLN A 24 -10.50 33.35 -6.53
C GLN A 24 -9.34 32.39 -6.77
N SER A 25 -8.78 31.87 -5.67
CA SER A 25 -8.07 30.60 -5.73
C SER A 25 -9.10 29.59 -6.22
N ALA A 26 -9.03 29.23 -7.49
CA ALA A 26 -9.61 27.98 -7.92
C ALA A 26 -8.85 26.91 -7.16
N ALA A 27 -9.45 26.38 -6.09
CA ALA A 27 -9.09 25.05 -5.62
C ALA A 27 -9.05 24.16 -6.87
N GLN A 28 -7.99 23.36 -7.02
CA GLN A 28 -7.81 22.48 -8.17
C GLN A 28 -9.04 21.58 -8.31
N ASN A 29 -10.04 22.02 -9.06
CA ASN A 29 -11.12 21.18 -9.53
C ASN A 29 -10.56 20.43 -10.74
N SER A 30 -9.52 19.63 -10.51
CA SER A 30 -9.04 18.71 -11.52
C SER A 30 -10.20 17.76 -11.78
N THR A 31 -10.67 17.72 -13.03
CA THR A 31 -11.43 16.56 -13.53
C THR A 31 -10.56 15.34 -13.24
N ASN A 32 -10.87 14.62 -12.17
CA ASN A 32 -10.11 13.43 -11.83
C ASN A 32 -10.45 12.40 -12.91
N ALA A 33 -9.47 12.09 -13.77
CA ALA A 33 -9.66 11.12 -14.85
C ALA A 33 -9.79 9.69 -14.32
N TYR A 34 -9.48 9.46 -13.04
CA TYR A 34 -9.65 8.18 -12.39
C TYR A 34 -11.10 7.98 -11.96
N MET A 35 -11.66 6.84 -12.34
CA MET A 35 -12.94 6.35 -11.85
C MET A 35 -12.70 5.02 -11.12
N ILE A 36 -13.62 4.69 -10.21
CA ILE A 36 -13.61 3.37 -9.56
C ILE A 36 -14.02 2.34 -10.62
N ASP A 37 -13.18 1.31 -10.79
CA ASP A 37 -13.53 0.13 -11.57
C ASP A 37 -13.97 -0.98 -10.60
N GLU A 38 -15.29 -1.07 -10.40
CA GLU A 38 -15.87 -2.06 -9.49
C GLU A 38 -15.66 -3.48 -10.04
N GLY A 39 -15.03 -4.34 -9.23
CA GLY A 39 -14.81 -5.74 -9.60
C GLY A 39 -13.61 -5.97 -10.52
N TRP A 40 -12.73 -4.98 -10.67
CA TRP A 40 -11.47 -5.13 -11.42
C TRP A 40 -10.65 -6.34 -10.94
N ALA A 41 -10.34 -6.41 -9.64
CA ALA A 41 -9.54 -7.50 -9.06
C ALA A 41 -10.37 -8.80 -8.96
N LYS A 42 -9.98 -9.81 -9.73
CA LYS A 42 -10.66 -11.11 -9.83
C LYS A 42 -9.82 -12.19 -9.15
N LEU A 43 -10.32 -12.71 -8.04
CA LEU A 43 -9.67 -13.82 -7.35
C LEU A 43 -10.06 -15.16 -7.98
N PRO A 44 -9.12 -16.12 -8.10
CA PRO A 44 -9.38 -17.41 -8.72
C PRO A 44 -10.36 -18.25 -7.87
N ASN A 45 -11.02 -19.21 -8.51
CA ASN A 45 -11.85 -20.24 -7.87
C ASN A 45 -13.02 -19.70 -7.01
N GLY A 46 -13.48 -18.48 -7.25
CA GLY A 46 -14.56 -17.87 -6.47
C GLY A 46 -14.15 -17.50 -5.04
N ARG A 47 -12.84 -17.42 -4.75
CA ARG A 47 -12.30 -16.95 -3.47
C ARG A 47 -12.88 -15.58 -3.13
N MET A 48 -13.30 -15.40 -1.87
CA MET A 48 -13.73 -14.10 -1.36
C MET A 48 -12.53 -13.16 -1.17
N MET A 49 -12.74 -11.87 -1.40
CA MET A 49 -11.74 -10.85 -1.15
C MET A 49 -11.49 -10.72 0.35
N GLY A 50 -10.30 -11.14 0.81
CA GLY A 50 -9.81 -10.88 2.16
C GLY A 50 -9.38 -9.43 2.37
N ALA A 51 -8.94 -9.10 3.57
CA ALA A 51 -8.43 -7.77 3.86
C ALA A 51 -7.17 -7.48 3.02
N VAL A 52 -7.18 -6.41 2.25
CA VAL A 52 -6.02 -5.96 1.47
C VAL A 52 -5.05 -5.25 2.41
N GLY A 53 -3.84 -5.81 2.58
CA GLY A 53 -2.79 -5.21 3.40
C GLY A 53 -2.16 -4.00 2.71
N LYS A 54 -1.56 -4.23 1.54
CA LYS A 54 -0.95 -3.19 0.69
C LYS A 54 -0.87 -3.69 -0.76
N ALA A 55 -0.77 -2.74 -1.69
CA ALA A 55 -0.49 -3.01 -3.10
C ALA A 55 0.71 -2.19 -3.60
N LYS A 56 1.39 -2.69 -4.63
CA LYS A 56 2.59 -2.10 -5.22
C LYS A 56 2.58 -2.32 -6.74
N VAL A 57 2.95 -1.29 -7.51
CA VAL A 57 3.15 -1.42 -8.96
C VAL A 57 4.41 -2.23 -9.21
N ASP A 58 4.32 -3.26 -10.05
CA ASP A 58 5.46 -4.05 -10.49
C ASP A 58 6.47 -3.16 -11.27
N PRO A 59 7.79 -3.44 -11.21
CA PRO A 59 8.79 -2.72 -12.00
C PRO A 59 8.51 -2.67 -13.51
N ASP A 60 7.71 -3.60 -14.05
CA ASP A 60 7.27 -3.56 -15.45
C ASP A 60 6.26 -2.43 -15.77
N GLY A 61 5.74 -1.75 -14.75
CA GLY A 61 4.81 -0.62 -14.88
C GLY A 61 3.40 -1.00 -15.34
N ARG A 62 3.07 -2.30 -15.37
CA ARG A 62 1.80 -2.82 -15.88
C ARG A 62 1.06 -3.66 -14.86
N HIS A 63 1.76 -4.49 -14.10
CA HIS A 63 1.14 -5.37 -13.13
C HIS A 63 1.09 -4.73 -11.75
N ILE A 64 0.18 -5.23 -10.91
CA ILE A 64 0.04 -4.83 -9.52
C ILE A 64 0.27 -6.04 -8.64
N TRP A 65 1.21 -5.94 -7.71
CA TRP A 65 1.30 -6.86 -6.58
C TRP A 65 0.41 -6.39 -5.46
N ALA A 66 -0.22 -7.33 -4.76
CA ALA A 66 -0.93 -7.05 -3.52
C ALA A 66 -0.74 -8.18 -2.51
N VAL A 67 -0.77 -7.80 -1.24
CA VAL A 67 -1.01 -8.74 -0.14
C VAL A 67 -2.50 -8.69 0.19
N ILE A 68 -3.18 -9.81 0.00
CA ILE A 68 -4.57 -10.01 0.36
C ILE A 68 -4.61 -11.10 1.41
N ARG A 69 -4.97 -10.73 2.64
CA ARG A 69 -5.01 -11.61 3.80
C ARG A 69 -6.13 -12.62 3.65
N CYS A 70 -5.79 -13.73 3.00
CA CYS A 70 -6.58 -14.94 2.88
C CYS A 70 -8.06 -14.62 2.58
N ASP A 71 -9.02 -15.31 3.19
CA ASP A 71 -10.46 -15.06 3.03
C ASP A 71 -11.23 -15.02 4.36
N ALA A 72 -10.49 -14.92 5.47
CA ALA A 72 -11.07 -14.84 6.80
C ALA A 72 -11.88 -13.56 7.04
N GLY A 73 -12.94 -13.69 7.83
CA GLY A 73 -13.81 -12.58 8.20
C GLY A 73 -13.17 -11.56 9.15
N GLN A 74 -13.87 -10.46 9.38
CA GLN A 74 -13.42 -9.37 10.27
C GLN A 74 -13.24 -9.81 11.74
N ASP A 75 -13.86 -10.91 12.14
CA ASP A 75 -13.73 -11.54 13.46
C ASP A 75 -12.35 -12.19 13.68
N ARG A 76 -11.54 -12.32 12.62
CA ARG A 76 -10.19 -12.91 12.65
C ARG A 76 -9.08 -11.88 12.58
N PHE A 77 -9.38 -10.60 12.77
CA PHE A 77 -8.41 -9.49 12.70
C PHE A 77 -7.12 -9.80 13.49
N GLY A 78 -5.99 -9.72 12.80
CA GLY A 78 -4.67 -10.04 13.32
C GLY A 78 -4.27 -11.52 13.19
N SER A 79 -5.06 -12.35 12.52
CA SER A 79 -4.84 -13.80 12.36
C SER A 79 -5.46 -14.37 11.09
N GLU A 80 -5.78 -13.53 10.11
CA GLU A 80 -6.58 -13.87 8.93
C GLU A 80 -6.00 -15.01 8.07
N CYS A 81 -4.68 -15.25 8.12
CA CYS A 81 -4.02 -16.32 7.38
C CYS A 81 -3.52 -17.47 8.26
N LEU A 82 -3.82 -17.46 9.57
CA LEU A 82 -3.29 -18.42 10.54
C LEU A 82 -3.47 -19.88 10.10
N ASP A 83 -4.67 -20.20 9.63
CA ASP A 83 -5.15 -21.55 9.32
C ASP A 83 -5.62 -21.68 7.86
N SER A 84 -5.13 -20.80 6.98
CA SER A 84 -5.46 -20.77 5.56
C SER A 84 -4.40 -21.45 4.69
N ASP A 85 -4.86 -22.12 3.63
CA ASP A 85 -4.04 -22.66 2.55
C ASP A 85 -3.98 -21.73 1.32
N LEU A 86 -4.56 -20.53 1.42
CA LEU A 86 -4.56 -19.55 0.34
C LEU A 86 -3.24 -18.81 0.24
N ASP A 87 -2.83 -18.52 -0.99
CA ASP A 87 -1.73 -17.59 -1.26
C ASP A 87 -2.14 -16.15 -0.94
N PRO A 88 -1.45 -15.46 -0.01
CA PRO A 88 -1.75 -14.08 0.30
C PRO A 88 -1.04 -13.08 -0.62
N VAL A 89 0.01 -13.49 -1.33
CA VAL A 89 0.76 -12.61 -2.26
C VAL A 89 0.26 -12.87 -3.66
N LEU A 90 -0.31 -11.85 -4.30
CA LEU A 90 -0.98 -11.96 -5.59
C LEU A 90 -0.45 -10.91 -6.57
N LYS A 91 -0.17 -11.32 -7.81
CA LYS A 91 0.10 -10.42 -8.94
C LYS A 91 -1.11 -10.35 -9.85
N PHE A 92 -1.56 -9.14 -10.17
CA PHE A 92 -2.66 -8.86 -11.07
C PHE A 92 -2.14 -8.27 -12.39
N ASP A 93 -2.71 -8.73 -13.51
CA ASP A 93 -2.58 -8.08 -14.81
C ASP A 93 -3.46 -6.80 -14.90
N PRO A 94 -3.32 -5.99 -15.96
CA PRO A 94 -4.15 -4.78 -16.13
C PRO A 94 -5.66 -5.03 -16.23
N ASP A 95 -6.08 -6.25 -16.58
CA ASP A 95 -7.48 -6.65 -16.63
C ASP A 95 -7.97 -7.20 -15.28
N GLY A 96 -7.10 -7.19 -14.26
CA GLY A 96 -7.35 -7.61 -12.89
C GLY A 96 -7.41 -9.12 -12.69
N ASN A 97 -6.87 -9.92 -13.62
CA ASN A 97 -6.72 -11.36 -13.42
C ASN A 97 -5.45 -11.64 -12.61
N VAL A 98 -5.52 -12.61 -11.70
CA VAL A 98 -4.33 -13.12 -11.01
C VAL A 98 -3.46 -13.90 -12.00
N VAL A 99 -2.19 -13.50 -12.13
CA VAL A 99 -1.19 -14.13 -13.02
C VAL A 99 -0.03 -14.78 -12.28
N GLU A 100 0.11 -14.51 -10.97
CA GLU A 100 1.04 -15.18 -10.08
C GLU A 100 0.49 -15.15 -8.64
N SER A 101 0.70 -16.22 -7.88
CA SER A 101 0.32 -16.30 -6.47
C SER A 101 1.24 -17.23 -5.68
N PHE A 102 1.61 -16.81 -4.47
CA PHE A 102 2.42 -17.62 -3.56
C PHE A 102 2.27 -17.17 -2.10
N GLY A 103 2.97 -17.88 -1.21
CA GLY A 103 3.09 -17.54 0.20
C GLY A 103 2.11 -18.27 1.12
N SER A 104 1.34 -19.22 0.60
CA SER A 104 0.48 -20.10 1.40
C SER A 104 1.25 -20.72 2.57
N GLY A 105 0.63 -20.69 3.76
CA GLY A 105 1.19 -21.25 4.99
C GLY A 105 2.38 -20.49 5.58
N LEU A 106 2.94 -19.47 4.91
CA LEU A 106 4.14 -18.76 5.40
C LEU A 106 3.84 -17.60 6.36
N PHE A 107 2.59 -17.15 6.43
CA PHE A 107 2.21 -15.95 7.17
C PHE A 107 1.00 -16.19 8.08
N ILE A 108 0.95 -15.49 9.22
CA ILE A 108 -0.25 -15.39 10.05
C ILE A 108 -1.02 -14.12 9.70
N TRP A 109 -0.33 -12.99 9.59
CA TRP A 109 -0.94 -11.70 9.28
C TRP A 109 -0.06 -10.86 8.34
N PRO A 110 0.00 -11.24 7.04
CA PRO A 110 0.81 -10.53 6.08
C PRO A 110 0.27 -9.10 5.88
N HIS A 111 1.15 -8.10 5.91
CA HIS A 111 0.73 -6.70 6.01
C HIS A 111 1.32 -5.82 4.91
N GLY A 112 2.63 -5.57 4.95
CA GLY A 112 3.32 -4.76 3.97
C GLY A 112 3.77 -5.57 2.76
N ILE A 113 3.87 -4.91 1.61
CA ILE A 113 4.52 -5.41 0.41
C ILE A 113 5.34 -4.32 -0.27
N ASP A 114 6.53 -4.66 -0.72
CA ASP A 114 7.32 -3.86 -1.65
C ASP A 114 8.00 -4.74 -2.70
N VAL A 115 8.42 -4.15 -3.81
CA VAL A 115 9.08 -4.86 -4.91
C VAL A 115 10.35 -4.12 -5.29
N ASP A 116 11.47 -4.83 -5.33
CA ASP A 116 12.77 -4.25 -5.68
C ASP A 116 13.00 -4.17 -7.19
N SER A 117 14.07 -3.49 -7.62
CA SER A 117 14.37 -3.26 -9.05
C SER A 117 14.64 -4.54 -9.84
N ASP A 118 14.99 -5.63 -9.16
CA ASP A 118 15.19 -6.95 -9.76
C ASP A 118 13.88 -7.76 -9.84
N GLY A 119 12.76 -7.19 -9.36
CA GLY A 119 11.45 -7.83 -9.35
C GLY A 119 11.23 -8.79 -8.18
N ASN A 120 12.09 -8.77 -7.16
CA ASN A 120 11.85 -9.57 -5.97
C ASN A 120 10.80 -8.92 -5.08
N VAL A 121 9.95 -9.75 -4.47
CA VAL A 121 8.82 -9.31 -3.67
C VAL A 121 9.15 -9.46 -2.20
N TRP A 122 8.93 -8.40 -1.42
CA TRP A 122 9.21 -8.36 0.01
C TRP A 122 7.91 -8.20 0.78
N VAL A 123 7.65 -9.09 1.75
CA VAL A 123 6.39 -9.11 2.50
C VAL A 123 6.66 -9.17 3.99
N THR A 124 5.94 -8.37 4.77
CA THR A 124 6.04 -8.38 6.23
C THR A 124 4.94 -9.20 6.87
N ASP A 125 5.25 -9.94 7.93
CA ASP A 125 4.25 -10.55 8.82
C ASP A 125 4.10 -9.71 10.09
N ALA A 126 3.00 -8.96 10.17
CA ALA A 126 2.78 -8.00 11.24
C ALA A 126 1.98 -8.58 12.42
N VAL A 127 1.80 -9.91 12.49
CA VAL A 127 1.04 -10.56 13.55
C VAL A 127 1.50 -10.07 14.94
N SER A 128 0.56 -9.93 15.86
CA SER A 128 0.86 -9.67 17.27
C SER A 128 1.23 -10.99 17.95
N ASP A 129 2.20 -10.97 18.86
CA ASP A 129 2.64 -12.14 19.64
C ASP A 129 1.46 -12.91 20.29
N ASN A 130 0.42 -12.19 20.75
CA ASN A 130 -0.78 -12.79 21.33
C ASN A 130 -1.61 -13.64 20.35
N ASN A 131 -1.41 -13.48 19.05
CA ASN A 131 -2.11 -14.19 17.99
C ASN A 131 -1.28 -15.34 17.40
N ILE A 132 -0.06 -15.57 17.88
CA ILE A 132 0.79 -16.69 17.48
C ILE A 132 0.47 -17.89 18.38
N PRO A 133 -0.10 -19.00 17.85
CA PRO A 133 -0.35 -20.18 18.66
C PRO A 133 0.93 -20.81 19.19
N ALA A 134 0.83 -21.49 20.33
CA ALA A 134 1.96 -22.22 20.88
C ALA A 134 2.47 -23.29 19.89
N GLY A 135 3.75 -23.18 19.51
CA GLY A 135 4.40 -24.08 18.57
C GLY A 135 4.30 -23.65 17.10
N ASP A 136 3.66 -22.52 16.81
CA ASP A 136 3.77 -21.83 15.52
C ASP A 136 5.00 -20.93 15.54
N ASP A 137 5.82 -21.00 14.49
CA ASP A 137 7.06 -20.25 14.34
C ASP A 137 6.94 -19.11 13.32
N ARG A 138 5.73 -18.79 12.85
CA ARG A 138 5.51 -17.69 11.90
C ARG A 138 5.30 -16.36 12.62
N GLY A 139 5.50 -15.27 11.87
CA GLY A 139 5.34 -13.92 12.40
C GLY A 139 6.65 -13.19 12.65
N HIS A 140 6.54 -11.89 12.92
CA HIS A 140 7.66 -11.04 13.34
C HIS A 140 8.86 -11.05 12.38
N HIS A 141 8.60 -11.29 11.10
CA HIS A 141 9.64 -11.40 10.08
C HIS A 141 9.28 -10.64 8.80
N VAL A 142 10.26 -10.54 7.91
CA VAL A 142 10.09 -10.09 6.53
C VAL A 142 10.64 -11.18 5.62
N ILE A 143 9.88 -11.58 4.61
CA ILE A 143 10.30 -12.59 3.63
C ILE A 143 10.53 -11.92 2.28
N LYS A 144 11.68 -12.19 1.67
CA LYS A 144 11.99 -11.88 0.27
C LYS A 144 11.69 -13.09 -0.60
N PHE A 145 10.93 -12.90 -1.67
CA PHE A 145 10.65 -13.89 -2.70
C PHE A 145 11.25 -13.48 -4.04
N SER A 146 11.57 -14.46 -4.88
CA SER A 146 11.70 -14.22 -6.31
C SER A 146 10.36 -13.77 -6.90
N SER A 147 10.37 -13.28 -8.13
CA SER A 147 9.15 -12.90 -8.85
C SER A 147 8.18 -14.07 -9.09
N THR A 148 8.62 -15.31 -8.88
CA THR A 148 7.84 -16.55 -9.03
C THR A 148 7.66 -17.30 -7.71
N GLY A 149 7.84 -16.63 -6.57
CA GLY A 149 7.49 -17.16 -5.26
C GLY A 149 8.53 -18.05 -4.57
N GLU A 150 9.76 -18.17 -5.09
CA GLU A 150 10.83 -18.85 -4.37
C GLU A 150 11.29 -17.99 -3.18
N VAL A 151 11.35 -18.56 -1.97
CA VAL A 151 11.90 -17.85 -0.80
C VAL A 151 13.40 -17.66 -0.97
N LEU A 152 13.83 -16.40 -1.06
CA LEU A 152 15.25 -16.03 -1.21
C LEU A 152 15.89 -15.65 0.11
N MET A 153 15.11 -15.08 1.04
CA MET A 153 15.62 -14.57 2.32
C MET A 153 14.49 -14.41 3.34
N THR A 154 14.82 -14.61 4.61
CA THR A 154 13.98 -14.21 5.75
C THR A 154 14.81 -13.32 6.68
N LEU A 155 14.25 -12.18 7.06
CA LEU A 155 14.81 -11.25 8.04
C LEU A 155 13.96 -11.29 9.31
N GLY A 156 14.59 -11.30 10.48
CA GLY A 156 13.89 -11.62 11.73
C GLY A 156 13.93 -13.13 12.02
N PRO A 157 14.23 -13.56 13.26
CA PRO A 157 13.94 -14.92 13.67
C PRO A 157 12.41 -15.11 13.66
N PRO A 158 11.88 -16.05 12.86
CA PRO A 158 10.43 -16.26 12.75
C PRO A 158 9.80 -16.54 14.13
N GLY A 159 8.66 -15.90 14.39
CA GLY A 159 7.91 -16.07 15.65
C GLY A 159 8.53 -15.39 16.87
N GLU A 160 9.70 -14.74 16.74
CA GLU A 160 10.39 -14.10 17.86
C GLU A 160 10.36 -12.57 17.75
N GLN A 161 9.40 -11.94 18.45
CA GLN A 161 9.43 -10.47 18.58
C GLN A 161 10.62 -9.98 19.40
N GLY A 162 11.07 -8.75 19.13
CA GLY A 162 12.07 -8.11 19.96
C GLY A 162 12.64 -6.83 19.39
N ASP A 163 13.38 -6.12 20.23
CA ASP A 163 14.03 -4.84 19.91
C ASP A 163 15.53 -5.00 19.56
N GLY A 164 15.99 -6.25 19.41
CA GLY A 164 17.35 -6.57 19.03
C GLY A 164 17.65 -6.16 17.58
N PRO A 165 18.93 -6.06 17.20
CA PRO A 165 19.34 -5.60 15.87
C PRO A 165 18.86 -6.50 14.72
N ASN A 166 18.45 -7.74 15.02
CA ASN A 166 17.98 -8.70 14.04
C ASN A 166 16.51 -9.09 14.23
N ASN A 167 15.80 -8.53 15.22
CA ASN A 167 14.41 -8.87 15.51
C ASN A 167 13.47 -7.79 14.97
N PHE A 168 12.24 -8.18 14.69
CA PHE A 168 11.16 -7.23 14.45
C PHE A 168 10.06 -7.43 15.49
N THR A 169 9.34 -6.36 15.82
CA THR A 169 8.11 -6.42 16.61
C THR A 169 6.97 -5.98 15.70
N SER A 170 6.20 -6.96 15.22
CA SER A 170 5.05 -6.78 14.31
C SER A 170 5.32 -5.80 13.14
N PRO A 171 6.31 -6.08 12.26
CA PRO A 171 6.71 -5.16 11.19
C PRO A 171 5.56 -4.90 10.22
N SER A 172 5.10 -3.65 10.16
CA SER A 172 3.89 -3.30 9.37
C SER A 172 4.18 -2.99 7.90
N ASP A 173 5.41 -2.60 7.55
CA ASP A 173 5.79 -2.29 6.18
C ASP A 173 7.28 -2.47 5.92
N VAL A 174 7.65 -2.55 4.64
CA VAL A 174 9.03 -2.60 4.15
C VAL A 174 9.19 -1.62 2.98
N ALA A 175 10.38 -1.04 2.85
CA ALA A 175 10.75 -0.18 1.73
C ALA A 175 12.16 -0.55 1.26
N ILE A 176 12.32 -0.74 -0.04
CA ILE A 176 13.60 -1.10 -0.65
C ILE A 176 14.15 0.09 -1.42
N ALA A 177 15.41 0.45 -1.14
CA ALA A 177 16.12 1.45 -1.92
C ALA A 177 16.52 0.85 -3.27
N SER A 178 16.18 1.57 -4.35
CA SER A 178 16.53 1.26 -5.74
C SER A 178 17.57 2.23 -6.28
#